data_AF-A0A5K1GXR2-F1
#
_entry.id   AF-A0A5K1GXR2-F1
#
_cell.length_a   1.000
_cell.length_b   1.000
_cell.length_c   1.000
_cell.angle_alpha   90.00
_cell.angle_beta   90.00
_cell.angle_gamma   90.00
#
_symmetry.space_group_name_H-M   'P 1'
#
loop_
_entity.id
_entity.type
_entity.pdbx_description
1 polymer ?
#
loop_
_entity_poly.entity_id
_entity_poly.type
_entity_poly.pdbx_seq_one_letter_code
_entity_poly.pdbx_strand_id
1 'polypeptide(L)' 'SLTCGKNVKIDMSIHTAYVEAIRAAQRFIYIENQYFIGSSYNWSSHGSV' A
#
# COMPACT_ATOMS: atom_id res chain seq x y z
N SER A 1 -0.09 -10.92 7.75
CA SER A 1 0.29 -10.61 9.14
C SER A 1 -0.91 -10.01 9.85
N LEU A 2 -1.24 -10.47 11.06
CA LEU A 2 -2.32 -9.92 11.90
C LEU A 2 -1.74 -8.78 12.75
N THR A 3 -2.25 -7.57 12.60
CA THR A 3 -1.84 -6.42 13.42
C THR A 3 -2.99 -6.00 14.33
N CYS A 4 -2.69 -5.73 15.61
CA CYS A 4 -3.69 -5.23 16.57
C CYS A 4 -3.70 -3.70 16.53
N GLY A 5 -4.83 -3.11 16.18
CA GLY A 5 -5.07 -1.66 16.27
C GLY A 5 -6.27 -1.39 17.15
N LYS A 6 -6.13 -0.56 18.19
CA LYS A 6 -7.23 -0.11 19.06
C LYS A 6 -8.18 -1.26 19.51
N ASN A 7 -7.61 -2.36 20.00
CA ASN A 7 -8.33 -3.58 20.45
C ASN A 7 -9.12 -4.36 19.37
N VAL A 8 -8.88 -4.09 18.09
CA VAL A 8 -9.48 -4.84 16.97
C VAL A 8 -8.40 -5.62 16.24
N LYS A 9 -8.71 -6.86 15.86
CA LYS A 9 -7.86 -7.68 14.98
C LYS A 9 -8.05 -7.20 13.55
N ILE A 10 -6.98 -6.69 12.94
CA ILE A 10 -6.98 -6.23 11.54
C ILE A 10 -6.18 -7.25 10.73
N ASP A 11 -6.82 -7.82 9.70
CA ASP A 11 -6.11 -8.60 8.70
C ASP A 11 -5.59 -7.70 7.59
N MET A 12 -4.27 -7.77 7.36
CA MET A 12 -3.54 -7.00 6.35
C MET A 12 -3.05 -7.90 5.21
N SER A 13 -3.63 -9.08 5.04
CA SER A 13 -3.26 -10.08 4.03
C SER A 13 -3.23 -9.50 2.61
N ILE A 14 -4.26 -8.79 2.19
CA ILE A 14 -4.34 -8.16 0.86
C ILE A 14 -3.20 -7.15 0.67
N HIS A 15 -3.00 -6.24 1.63
CA HIS A 15 -1.93 -5.26 1.55
C HIS A 15 -0.54 -5.93 1.46
N THR A 16 -0.31 -6.95 2.29
CA THR A 16 0.95 -7.70 2.31
C THR A 16 1.22 -8.36 0.96
N ALA A 17 0.20 -9.01 0.37
CA ALA A 17 0.32 -9.67 -0.92
C ALA A 17 0.67 -8.69 -2.07
N TYR A 18 0.04 -7.50 -2.10
CA TYR A 18 0.40 -6.46 -3.06
C TYR A 18 1.86 -6.02 -2.91
N VAL A 19 2.31 -5.78 -1.68
CA VAL A 19 3.69 -5.37 -1.41
C VAL A 19 4.70 -6.44 -1.83
N GLU A 20 4.42 -7.71 -1.53
CA GLU A 20 5.27 -8.84 -1.94
C GLU A 20 5.32 -8.99 -3.46
N ALA A 21 4.18 -8.96 -4.13
CA ALA A 21 4.11 -9.07 -5.60
C ALA A 21 4.88 -7.93 -6.29
N ILE A 22 4.74 -6.69 -5.81
CA ILE A 22 5.46 -5.52 -6.35
C ILE A 22 6.97 -5.68 -6.14
N ARG A 23 7.40 -6.08 -4.95
CA ARG A 23 8.84 -6.26 -4.64
C ARG A 23 9.48 -7.40 -5.43
N ALA A 24 8.73 -8.46 -5.73
CA ALA A 24 9.22 -9.63 -6.45
C ALA A 24 9.19 -9.48 -7.98
N ALA A 25 8.52 -8.46 -8.52
CA ALA A 25 8.37 -8.28 -9.95
C ALA A 25 9.72 -8.00 -10.64
N GLN A 26 10.04 -8.75 -11.69
CA GLN A 26 11.31 -8.64 -12.43
C GLN A 26 11.20 -7.91 -13.76
N ARG A 27 9.99 -7.68 -14.29
CA ARG A 27 9.80 -7.17 -15.67
C ARG A 27 8.79 -6.03 -15.75
N PHE A 28 7.51 -6.33 -15.54
CA PHE A 28 6.44 -5.34 -15.56
C PHE A 28 5.32 -5.71 -14.58
N ILE A 29 4.54 -4.71 -14.19
CA ILE A 29 3.32 -4.87 -13.40
C ILE A 29 2.22 -4.12 -14.16
N TYR A 30 1.11 -4.80 -14.44
CA TYR A 30 -0.12 -4.16 -14.91
C TYR A 30 -1.10 -4.07 -13.73
N ILE A 31 -1.71 -2.90 -13.55
CA ILE A 31 -2.63 -2.64 -12.45
C ILE A 31 -3.91 -2.06 -13.03
N GLU A 32 -5.02 -2.76 -12.83
CA GLU A 32 -6.37 -2.26 -13.09
C GLU A 32 -7.11 -2.16 -11.76
N ASN A 33 -7.34 -0.94 -11.30
CA ASN A 33 -8.01 -0.65 -10.03
C ASN A 33 -8.88 0.59 -10.17
N GLN A 34 -10.04 0.59 -9.50
CA GLN A 34 -10.95 1.74 -9.48
C GLN A 34 -10.33 2.98 -8.81
N TYR A 35 -9.43 2.77 -7.84
CA TYR A 35 -8.70 3.83 -7.16
C TYR A 35 -7.21 3.50 -7.09
N PHE A 36 -6.38 4.51 -7.31
CA PHE A 36 -4.92 4.37 -7.27
C PHE A 36 -4.30 5.51 -6.45
N ILE A 37 -4.53 5.49 -5.14
CA ILE A 37 -4.10 6.52 -4.19
C ILE A 37 -3.57 5.88 -2.90
N GLY A 38 -2.50 6.45 -2.33
CA GLY A 38 -1.87 5.94 -1.11
C GLY A 38 -0.53 6.61 -0.82
N SER A 39 0.21 6.07 0.16
CA SER A 39 1.56 6.52 0.54
C SER A 39 1.66 8.02 0.87
N SER A 40 0.62 8.56 1.51
CA SER A 40 0.51 9.99 1.81
C SER A 40 1.58 10.54 2.75
N TYR A 41 2.28 9.68 3.47
CA TYR A 41 3.43 10.07 4.29
C TYR A 41 4.57 10.72 3.47
N ASN A 42 4.62 10.52 2.15
CA ASN A 42 5.61 11.08 1.24
C ASN A 42 5.03 12.07 0.23
N TRP A 43 3.82 12.60 0.45
CA TRP A 43 3.29 13.66 -0.40
C TRP A 43 4.00 14.98 -0.10
N SER A 44 4.35 15.73 -1.16
CA SER A 44 4.87 17.09 -0.99
C SER A 44 3.84 17.95 -0.26
N SER A 45 4.26 18.58 0.82
CA SER A 45 3.42 19.54 1.53
C SER A 45 3.16 20.75 0.62
N HIS A 46 1.91 21.22 0.63
CA HIS A 46 1.38 22.25 -0.28
C HIS A 46 2.06 23.64 -0.20
N GLY A 47 3.13 23.79 0.59
CA GLY A 47 3.85 25.04 0.82
C GLY A 47 5.28 25.10 0.27
N SER A 48 5.67 24.19 -0.62
CA SER A 48 7.02 24.12 -1.18
C SER A 48 7.03 24.36 -2.70
N VAL A 49 6.64 25.56 -3.12
CA VAL A 49 6.91 26.14 -4.45
C VAL A 49 7.54 27.51 -4.28
#